data_AF-A0A954KFF3-F1
#
_entry.id   AF-A0A954KFF3-F1
#
_cell.length_a   1.000
_cell.length_b   1.000
_cell.length_c   1.000
_cell.angle_alpha   90.00
_cell.angle_beta   90.00
_cell.angle_gamma   90.00
#
_symmetry.space_group_name_H-M   'P 1'
#
loop_
_entity.id
_entity.type
_entity.pdbx_description
1 polymer ?
#
loop_
_entity_poly.entity_id
_entity_poly.type
_entity_poly.pdbx_seq_one_letter_code
_entity_poly.pdbx_strand_id
1 'polypeptide(L)'
;MGTTYHITVVFEGEQPEAAQLQDGIDALLGEINGQMSTYIPDSELSQFNASPANQAFDVSPETALVVERALQIALQSNGVYDPTVGPLVRLWGFGGANPLSTIPSDDQIESTRQRVSWKYIEVSQSPPTLKKSRVDVELDLSSIAKGYAVDVVHNWLIEQPQLTGHLVEIGGEVRTRSTKPDGSLWRLAIEVPDRDSREGGYVVDLNNESLATSGDYRNFVEINGQFFSHTINPQTGRPVEHTLGSVSVLAEDCMTADALATTLNVLGPELGLQFAEDNHIAAFFVVRNDDTYQEFASTTAQGRITNLSEKPAAPEEIAASPLFTVLVTIAAFALAMLGLALGYLIKNRLLKGTCGGLQNFHGQDGKSACELCAKPREECQEFRDRLAQMAAESEDNSEPEQSDEPGA
;
A
#
# COMPACT_ATOMS: atom_id res chain seq x y z
N MET A 1 3.46 21.03 12.84
CA MET A 1 2.83 20.32 11.71
C MET A 1 1.50 19.63 12.08
N GLY A 2 0.96 19.80 13.29
CA GLY A 2 -0.42 19.36 13.62
C GLY A 2 -0.65 17.84 13.64
N THR A 3 0.42 17.05 13.67
CA THR A 3 0.40 15.58 13.58
C THR A 3 1.47 14.97 14.49
N THR A 4 1.57 13.65 14.52
CA THR A 4 2.60 12.88 15.24
C THR A 4 3.71 12.41 14.31
N TYR A 5 4.84 12.00 14.88
CA TYR A 5 5.89 11.27 14.18
C TYR A 5 6.19 9.95 14.86
N HIS A 6 6.64 8.97 14.10
CA HIS A 6 7.14 7.70 14.58
C HIS A 6 8.46 7.34 13.88
N ILE A 7 9.51 7.10 14.67
CA ILE A 7 10.84 6.83 14.15
C ILE A 7 11.35 5.54 14.75
N THR A 8 11.71 4.59 13.89
CA THR A 8 12.35 3.34 14.26
C THR A 8 13.79 3.37 13.76
N VAL A 9 14.75 3.04 14.62
CA VAL A 9 16.17 2.99 14.26
C VAL A 9 16.73 1.58 14.46
N VAL A 10 17.69 1.23 13.62
CA VAL A 10 18.54 0.04 13.73
C VAL A 10 19.94 0.54 14.05
N PHE A 11 20.57 -0.06 15.05
CA PHE A 11 21.88 0.36 15.56
C PHE A 11 22.79 -0.85 15.75
N GLU A 12 24.09 -0.59 15.77
CA GLU A 12 25.11 -1.56 16.16
C GLU A 12 25.78 -1.12 17.46
N GLY A 13 26.07 -2.09 18.35
CA GLY A 13 26.72 -1.82 19.62
C GLY A 13 25.75 -1.39 20.71
N GLU A 14 26.06 -0.26 21.37
CA GLU A 14 25.26 0.26 22.48
C GLU A 14 23.97 0.90 21.97
N GLN A 15 22.86 0.64 22.66
CA GLN A 15 21.58 1.24 22.32
C GLN A 15 21.65 2.77 22.45
N PRO A 16 21.28 3.53 21.41
CA PRO A 16 21.29 4.98 21.49
C PRO A 16 20.31 5.45 22.57
N GLU A 17 20.67 6.52 23.26
CA GLU A 17 19.77 7.15 24.22
C GLU A 17 18.62 7.82 23.46
N ALA A 18 17.43 7.22 23.56
CA ALA A 18 16.25 7.66 22.82
C ALA A 18 15.91 9.14 23.07
N ALA A 19 16.13 9.63 24.30
CA ALA A 19 15.90 11.04 24.65
C ALA A 19 16.81 11.99 23.87
N GLN A 20 18.10 11.64 23.70
CA GLN A 20 19.03 12.48 22.92
C GLN A 20 18.66 12.53 21.45
N LEU A 21 18.26 11.39 20.87
CA LEU A 21 17.77 11.35 19.49
C LEU A 21 16.51 12.21 19.34
N GLN A 22 15.57 12.04 20.27
CA GLN A 22 14.32 12.77 20.29
C GLN A 22 14.54 14.28 20.38
N ASP A 23 15.42 14.76 21.27
CA ASP A 23 15.73 16.19 21.41
C ASP A 23 16.26 16.78 20.09
N GLY A 24 17.14 16.05 19.40
CA GLY A 24 17.66 16.46 18.09
C GLY A 24 16.58 16.52 17.00
N ILE A 25 15.70 15.53 16.98
CA ILE A 25 14.58 15.46 16.03
C ILE A 25 13.57 16.58 16.32
N ASP A 26 13.19 16.79 17.58
CA ASP A 26 12.26 17.83 18.00
C ASP A 26 12.80 19.24 17.65
N ALA A 27 14.11 19.46 17.78
CA ALA A 27 14.74 20.71 17.36
C ALA A 27 14.60 20.95 15.85
N LEU A 28 14.90 19.94 15.02
CA LEU A 28 14.75 20.02 13.56
C LEU A 28 13.30 20.28 13.16
N LEU A 29 12.36 19.52 13.72
CA LEU A 29 10.93 19.68 13.43
C LEU A 29 10.41 21.03 13.92
N GLY A 30 10.90 21.53 15.04
CA GLY A 30 10.60 22.85 15.58
C GLY A 30 11.06 23.96 14.63
N GLU A 31 12.29 23.86 14.10
CA GLU A 31 12.85 24.80 13.13
C GLU A 31 12.04 24.83 11.82
N ILE A 32 11.78 23.67 11.21
CA ILE A 32 10.98 23.58 9.98
C ILE A 32 9.57 24.13 10.20
N ASN A 33 8.96 23.86 11.36
CA ASN A 33 7.64 24.38 11.68
C ASN A 33 7.67 25.91 11.88
N GLY A 34 8.74 26.46 12.46
CA GLY A 34 8.97 27.91 12.54
C GLY A 34 9.25 28.56 11.18
N GLN A 35 9.76 27.81 10.21
CA GLN A 35 9.96 28.28 8.84
C GLN A 35 8.66 28.23 8.02
N MET A 36 7.97 27.08 7.99
CA MET A 36 6.99 26.77 6.93
C MET A 36 5.54 26.63 7.40
N SER A 37 5.23 26.82 8.69
CA SER A 37 3.86 26.68 9.17
C SER A 37 2.97 27.85 8.78
N THR A 38 1.80 27.58 8.19
CA THR A 38 0.74 28.56 7.94
C THR A 38 -0.09 28.90 9.19
N TYR A 39 0.07 28.14 10.28
CA TYR A 39 -0.68 28.29 11.53
C TYR A 39 0.05 29.15 12.57
N ILE A 40 1.38 29.28 12.45
CA ILE A 40 2.21 30.09 13.33
C ILE A 40 2.30 31.51 12.75
N PRO A 41 1.76 32.54 13.41
CA PRO A 41 1.69 33.89 12.85
C PRO A 41 3.05 34.53 12.54
N ASP A 42 4.08 34.17 13.31
CA ASP A 42 5.44 34.67 13.18
C ASP A 42 6.38 33.69 12.46
N SER A 43 5.85 32.65 11.80
CA SER A 43 6.68 31.80 10.93
C SER A 43 7.23 32.59 9.74
N GLU A 44 8.34 32.13 9.19
CA GLU A 44 8.94 32.75 7.99
C GLU A 44 7.94 32.81 6.82
N LEU A 45 7.19 31.73 6.58
CA LEU A 45 6.15 31.65 5.56
C LEU A 45 4.98 32.62 5.83
N SER A 46 4.52 32.72 7.08
CA SER A 46 3.45 33.67 7.45
C SER A 46 3.90 35.12 7.27
N GLN A 47 5.16 35.43 7.62
CA GLN A 47 5.73 36.76 7.40
C GLN A 47 5.88 37.07 5.90
N PHE A 48 6.35 36.11 5.09
CA PHE A 48 6.37 36.25 3.64
C PHE A 48 4.97 36.49 3.06
N ASN A 49 3.97 35.73 3.53
CA ASN A 49 2.58 35.89 3.11
C ASN A 49 2.02 37.27 3.47
N ALA A 50 2.45 37.87 4.57
CA ALA A 50 2.09 39.24 4.96
C ALA A 50 2.91 40.33 4.25
N SER A 51 3.99 39.98 3.54
CA SER A 51 4.90 40.95 2.94
C SER A 51 4.28 41.73 1.75
N PRO A 52 4.79 42.94 1.44
CA PRO A 52 4.35 43.69 0.28
C PRO A 52 4.70 43.01 -1.05
N ALA A 53 3.91 43.30 -2.10
CA ALA A 53 4.23 42.87 -3.45
C ALA A 53 5.50 43.55 -4.00
N ASN A 54 6.18 42.85 -4.91
CA ASN A 54 7.36 43.31 -5.66
C ASN A 54 8.58 43.65 -4.80
N GLN A 55 8.65 43.12 -3.59
CA GLN A 55 9.82 43.22 -2.72
C GLN A 55 10.41 41.83 -2.52
N ALA A 56 11.74 41.74 -2.56
CA ALA A 56 12.43 40.53 -2.14
C ALA A 56 12.33 40.40 -0.62
N PHE A 57 12.05 39.19 -0.16
CA PHE A 57 11.96 38.82 1.24
C PHE A 57 13.01 37.75 1.49
N ASP A 58 13.94 38.02 2.40
CA ASP A 58 14.98 37.07 2.78
C ASP A 58 14.34 35.88 3.48
N VAL A 59 14.76 34.67 3.11
CA VAL A 59 14.29 33.42 3.71
C VAL A 59 15.47 32.51 4.01
N SER A 60 15.20 31.50 4.83
CA SER A 60 16.09 30.37 5.02
C SER A 60 16.36 29.62 3.68
N PRO A 61 17.57 29.05 3.50
CA PRO A 61 17.84 28.15 2.37
C PRO A 61 16.83 27.00 2.26
N GLU A 62 16.35 26.51 3.39
CA GLU A 62 15.37 25.43 3.51
C GLU A 62 14.02 25.83 2.90
N THR A 63 13.48 27.00 3.27
CA THR A 63 12.25 27.52 2.65
C THR A 63 12.44 27.78 1.16
N ALA A 64 13.58 28.36 0.75
CA ALA A 64 13.85 28.60 -0.67
C ALA A 64 13.84 27.28 -1.47
N LEU A 65 14.49 26.23 -0.94
CA LEU A 65 14.51 24.88 -1.53
C LEU A 65 13.10 24.29 -1.68
N VAL A 66 12.29 24.33 -0.62
CA VAL A 66 10.93 23.76 -0.66
C VAL A 66 10.03 24.53 -1.63
N VAL A 67 10.12 25.86 -1.65
CA VAL A 67 9.35 26.68 -2.60
C VAL A 67 9.79 26.42 -4.03
N GLU A 68 11.09 26.34 -4.30
CA GLU A 68 11.59 25.99 -5.64
C GLU A 68 11.07 24.64 -6.10
N ARG A 69 11.11 23.62 -5.23
CA ARG A 69 10.56 22.30 -5.57
C ARG A 69 9.06 22.36 -5.85
N ALA A 70 8.32 23.07 -5.02
CA ALA A 70 6.87 23.27 -5.20
C ALA A 70 6.55 23.94 -6.54
N LEU A 71 7.31 24.97 -6.94
CA LEU A 71 7.14 25.66 -8.22
C LEU A 71 7.52 24.78 -9.42
N GLN A 72 8.54 23.92 -9.30
CA GLN A 72 8.89 22.94 -10.34
C GLN A 72 7.73 21.96 -10.59
N ILE A 73 7.11 21.44 -9.53
CA ILE A 73 5.96 20.53 -9.63
C ILE A 73 4.73 21.26 -10.18
N ALA A 74 4.53 22.52 -9.76
CA ALA A 74 3.47 23.36 -10.32
C ALA A 74 3.66 23.60 -11.82
N LEU A 75 4.89 23.82 -12.28
CA LEU A 75 5.21 23.94 -13.70
C LEU A 75 4.98 22.60 -14.44
N GLN A 76 5.49 21.49 -13.91
CA GLN A 76 5.38 20.15 -14.51
C GLN A 76 3.92 19.71 -14.66
N SER A 77 3.09 20.01 -13.66
CA SER A 77 1.66 19.68 -13.63
C SER A 77 0.76 20.74 -14.29
N ASN A 78 1.34 21.79 -14.88
CA ASN A 78 0.61 22.92 -15.48
C ASN A 78 -0.40 23.56 -14.51
N GLY A 79 0.00 23.73 -13.25
CA GLY A 79 -0.79 24.38 -12.19
C GLY A 79 -1.88 23.51 -11.59
N VAL A 80 -1.88 22.19 -11.83
CA VAL A 80 -2.75 21.28 -11.08
C VAL A 80 -2.29 21.19 -9.63
N TYR A 81 -0.98 21.10 -9.41
CA TYR A 81 -0.37 21.46 -8.14
C TYR A 81 -0.12 22.97 -8.10
N ASP A 82 -0.58 23.65 -7.06
CA ASP A 82 -0.32 25.07 -6.89
C ASP A 82 -0.07 25.38 -5.40
N PRO A 83 1.19 25.70 -5.00
CA PRO A 83 1.51 26.05 -3.62
C PRO A 83 0.92 27.40 -3.19
N THR A 84 0.10 28.07 -4.01
CA THR A 84 -0.63 29.29 -3.64
C THR A 84 -2.11 29.05 -3.36
N VAL A 85 -2.55 27.79 -3.25
CA VAL A 85 -3.95 27.41 -3.04
C VAL A 85 -4.54 27.81 -1.67
N GLY A 86 -3.71 28.25 -0.72
CA GLY A 86 -4.08 28.60 0.66
C GLY A 86 -5.35 29.46 0.82
N PRO A 87 -5.57 30.53 0.01
CA PRO A 87 -6.80 31.31 0.06
C PRO A 87 -8.07 30.49 -0.21
N LEU A 88 -8.02 29.53 -1.14
CA LEU A 88 -9.15 28.62 -1.42
C LEU A 88 -9.32 27.59 -0.30
N VAL A 89 -8.22 27.04 0.22
CA VAL A 89 -8.25 26.09 1.37
C VAL A 89 -9.00 26.72 2.54
N ARG A 90 -8.67 27.97 2.89
CA ARG A 90 -9.37 28.73 3.95
C ARG A 90 -10.80 29.10 3.59
N LEU A 91 -11.08 29.44 2.33
CA LEU A 91 -12.44 29.72 1.87
C LEU A 91 -13.37 28.53 2.12
N TRP A 92 -12.85 27.31 1.97
CA TRP A 92 -13.57 26.05 2.20
C TRP A 92 -13.51 25.56 3.66
N GLY A 93 -13.02 26.38 4.58
CA GLY A 93 -13.03 26.06 6.02
C GLY A 93 -11.91 25.13 6.47
N PHE A 94 -10.95 24.82 5.60
CA PHE A 94 -9.73 24.10 5.95
C PHE A 94 -8.67 25.11 6.40
N GLY A 95 -7.86 24.78 7.42
CA GLY A 95 -6.79 25.68 7.88
C GLY A 95 -7.14 26.65 9.02
N GLY A 96 -8.26 26.47 9.74
CA GLY A 96 -8.63 27.32 10.87
C GLY A 96 -9.83 26.82 11.68
N ALA A 97 -10.09 27.46 12.84
CA ALA A 97 -10.99 26.95 13.89
C ALA A 97 -12.50 27.09 13.63
N ASN A 98 -12.92 27.70 12.51
CA ASN A 98 -14.34 27.96 12.25
C ASN A 98 -14.84 27.07 11.10
N PRO A 99 -15.53 25.96 11.41
CA PRO A 99 -16.16 25.14 10.38
C PRO A 99 -17.20 25.99 9.63
N LEU A 100 -17.22 25.85 8.30
CA LEU A 100 -18.21 26.52 7.48
C LEU A 100 -19.61 26.01 7.78
N SER A 101 -20.56 26.94 7.95
CA SER A 101 -21.99 26.61 8.02
C SER A 101 -22.66 26.55 6.66
N THR A 102 -22.03 27.11 5.62
CA THR A 102 -22.60 27.24 4.27
C THR A 102 -21.53 27.10 3.20
N ILE A 103 -21.90 26.52 2.06
CA ILE A 103 -21.04 26.43 0.88
C ILE A 103 -20.75 27.85 0.35
N PRO A 104 -19.49 28.20 0.04
CA PRO A 104 -19.14 29.47 -0.57
C PRO A 104 -19.89 29.71 -1.89
N SER A 105 -20.30 30.95 -2.16
CA SER A 105 -20.95 31.28 -3.43
C SER A 105 -19.96 31.23 -4.60
N ASP A 106 -20.47 31.04 -5.82
CA ASP A 106 -19.65 31.01 -7.04
C ASP A 106 -18.81 32.30 -7.20
N ASP A 107 -19.37 33.45 -6.82
CA ASP A 107 -18.65 34.74 -6.82
C ASP A 107 -17.49 34.76 -5.80
N GLN A 108 -17.68 34.17 -4.61
CA GLN A 108 -16.63 34.05 -3.61
C GLN A 108 -15.50 33.10 -4.07
N ILE A 109 -15.89 32.00 -4.72
CA ILE A 109 -14.95 31.02 -5.28
C ILE A 109 -14.13 31.66 -6.39
N GLU A 110 -14.79 32.29 -7.37
CA GLU A 110 -14.10 32.89 -8.52
C GLU A 110 -13.20 34.05 -8.09
N SER A 111 -13.68 34.96 -7.23
CA SER A 111 -12.85 36.06 -6.71
C SER A 111 -11.65 35.57 -5.91
N THR A 112 -11.77 34.45 -5.18
CA THR A 112 -10.65 33.85 -4.47
C THR A 112 -9.69 33.14 -5.40
N ARG A 113 -10.20 32.44 -6.41
CA ARG A 113 -9.41 31.73 -7.42
C ARG A 113 -8.48 32.67 -8.21
N GLN A 114 -8.89 33.91 -8.44
CA GLN A 114 -8.05 34.94 -9.08
C GLN A 114 -6.78 35.33 -8.29
N ARG A 115 -6.68 34.89 -7.03
CA ARG A 115 -5.51 35.06 -6.15
C ARG A 115 -4.59 33.84 -6.12
N VAL A 116 -5.01 32.73 -6.73
CA VAL A 116 -4.27 31.47 -6.76
C VAL A 116 -3.61 31.32 -8.13
N SER A 117 -2.29 31.44 -8.13
CA SER A 117 -1.44 31.19 -9.28
C SER A 117 0.02 31.23 -8.86
N TRP A 118 0.66 30.07 -8.86
CA TRP A 118 2.09 29.90 -8.61
C TRP A 118 2.99 30.81 -9.46
N LYS A 119 2.53 31.24 -10.64
CA LYS A 119 3.24 32.17 -11.55
C LYS A 119 3.51 33.55 -10.95
N TYR A 120 2.87 33.89 -9.84
CA TYR A 120 3.11 35.14 -9.14
C TYR A 120 4.27 35.09 -8.15
N ILE A 121 4.85 33.91 -7.91
CA ILE A 121 5.95 33.69 -6.97
C ILE A 121 7.26 33.50 -7.74
N GLU A 122 8.29 34.20 -7.29
CA GLU A 122 9.67 34.08 -7.72
C GLU A 122 10.50 33.60 -6.51
N VAL A 123 11.46 32.70 -6.75
CA VAL A 123 12.41 32.19 -5.76
C VAL A 123 13.83 32.33 -6.29
N SER A 124 14.77 32.68 -5.41
CA SER A 124 16.20 32.67 -5.65
C SER A 124 16.87 31.86 -4.56
N GLN A 125 17.85 31.01 -4.92
CA GLN A 125 18.66 30.23 -3.97
C GLN A 125 19.91 30.99 -3.48
N SER A 126 20.35 32.04 -4.20
CA SER A 126 21.62 32.72 -3.88
C SER A 126 21.57 34.23 -4.20
N PRO A 127 21.29 35.09 -3.20
CA PRO A 127 20.88 34.74 -1.84
C PRO A 127 19.46 34.12 -1.79
N PRO A 128 19.16 33.33 -0.75
CA PRO A 128 17.84 32.73 -0.55
C PRO A 128 16.79 33.82 -0.33
N THR A 129 15.95 34.07 -1.33
CA THR A 129 14.91 35.10 -1.29
C THR A 129 13.65 34.64 -2.01
N LEU A 130 12.50 35.10 -1.53
CA LEU A 130 11.21 34.97 -2.20
C LEU A 130 10.69 36.35 -2.62
N LYS A 131 9.92 36.39 -3.70
CA LYS A 131 9.22 37.60 -4.13
C LYS A 131 7.87 37.23 -4.71
N LYS A 132 6.84 37.98 -4.35
CA LYS A 132 5.50 37.88 -4.94
C LYS A 132 5.15 39.13 -5.73
N SER A 133 4.57 38.98 -6.91
CA SER A 133 4.19 40.12 -7.76
C SER A 133 2.85 40.77 -7.37
N ARG A 134 2.07 40.10 -6.51
CA ARG A 134 0.78 40.55 -6.00
C ARG A 134 0.69 40.38 -4.49
N VAL A 135 0.02 41.31 -3.81
CA VAL A 135 -0.05 41.35 -2.34
C VAL A 135 -0.98 40.28 -1.78
N ASP A 136 -2.02 39.93 -2.55
CA ASP A 136 -3.10 39.03 -2.20
C ASP A 136 -2.81 37.55 -2.53
N VAL A 137 -1.58 37.26 -3.01
CA VAL A 137 -1.05 35.90 -3.20
C VAL A 137 -0.34 35.48 -1.91
N GLU A 138 -0.56 34.23 -1.55
CA GLU A 138 -0.02 33.60 -0.35
C GLU A 138 0.44 32.19 -0.69
N LEU A 139 1.54 31.74 -0.08
CA LEU A 139 2.01 30.36 -0.16
C LEU A 139 1.40 29.51 0.95
N ASP A 140 1.09 28.27 0.62
CA ASP A 140 0.73 27.18 1.51
C ASP A 140 1.58 25.96 1.14
N LEU A 141 2.46 25.55 2.06
CA LEU A 141 3.40 24.45 1.86
C LEU A 141 2.93 23.15 2.55
N SER A 142 1.67 23.08 2.96
CA SER A 142 1.14 21.94 3.73
C SER A 142 1.22 20.59 2.99
N SER A 143 1.28 20.61 1.65
CA SER A 143 1.37 19.42 0.78
C SER A 143 2.79 19.03 0.36
N ILE A 144 3.82 19.61 0.99
CA ILE A 144 5.23 19.34 0.66
C ILE A 144 6.16 19.43 1.88
N ALA A 145 5.82 20.25 2.87
CA ALA A 145 6.67 20.50 4.03
C ALA A 145 6.80 19.28 4.96
N LYS A 146 5.80 18.39 5.02
CA LYS A 146 5.90 17.15 5.82
C LYS A 146 6.89 16.18 5.17
N GLY A 147 6.78 15.96 3.85
CA GLY A 147 7.79 15.19 3.11
C GLY A 147 9.19 15.77 3.28
N TYR A 148 9.35 17.09 3.22
CA TYR A 148 10.64 17.74 3.51
C TYR A 148 11.14 17.47 4.93
N ALA A 149 10.27 17.52 5.93
CA ALA A 149 10.63 17.22 7.31
C ALA A 149 11.11 15.77 7.49
N VAL A 150 10.46 14.82 6.82
CA VAL A 150 10.91 13.43 6.76
C VAL A 150 12.32 13.33 6.17
N ASP A 151 12.59 14.07 5.09
CA ASP A 151 13.91 14.08 4.45
C ASP A 151 15.01 14.68 5.34
N VAL A 152 14.71 15.78 6.05
CA VAL A 152 15.66 16.41 6.98
C VAL A 152 16.00 15.47 8.13
N VAL A 153 14.99 14.86 8.77
CA VAL A 153 15.20 13.90 9.85
C VAL A 153 15.93 12.66 9.34
N HIS A 154 15.57 12.16 8.17
CA HIS A 154 16.27 11.05 7.53
C HIS A 154 17.76 11.36 7.36
N ASN A 155 18.10 12.52 6.79
CA ASN A 155 19.49 12.92 6.58
C ASN A 155 20.24 13.13 7.91
N TRP A 156 19.60 13.69 8.93
CA TRP A 156 20.22 13.84 10.24
C TRP A 156 20.53 12.49 10.92
N LEU A 157 19.64 11.50 10.76
CA LEU A 157 19.86 10.14 11.26
C LEU A 157 21.00 9.42 10.53
N ILE A 158 21.23 9.72 9.25
CA ILE A 158 22.36 9.20 8.47
C ILE A 158 23.70 9.59 9.10
N GLU A 159 23.78 10.81 9.62
CA GLU A 159 25.00 11.35 10.23
C GLU A 159 25.28 10.77 11.63
N GLN A 160 24.36 9.95 12.18
CA GLN A 160 24.56 9.30 13.48
C GLN A 160 25.41 8.03 13.31
N PRO A 161 26.65 7.98 13.81
CA PRO A 161 27.58 6.89 13.48
C PRO A 161 27.14 5.51 13.97
N GLN A 162 26.36 5.43 15.07
CA GLN A 162 25.87 4.16 15.60
C GLN A 162 24.64 3.61 14.87
N LEU A 163 23.99 4.38 13.99
CA LEU A 163 22.77 3.97 13.29
C LEU A 163 23.11 3.35 11.94
N THR A 164 22.56 2.17 11.67
CA THR A 164 22.82 1.41 10.43
C THR A 164 21.60 1.35 9.51
N GLY A 165 20.41 1.63 10.03
CA GLY A 165 19.16 1.72 9.27
C GLY A 165 18.07 2.43 10.07
N HIS A 166 17.04 2.90 9.40
CA HIS A 166 15.92 3.57 10.07
C HIS A 166 14.68 3.64 9.19
N LEU A 167 13.55 3.92 9.83
CA LEU A 167 12.29 4.32 9.23
C LEU A 167 11.85 5.59 9.94
N VAL A 168 11.62 6.64 9.16
CA VAL A 168 11.06 7.92 9.61
C VAL A 168 9.64 8.01 9.07
N GLU A 169 8.67 8.21 9.95
CA GLU A 169 7.28 8.49 9.61
C GLU A 169 6.86 9.80 10.29
N ILE A 170 6.26 10.72 9.53
CA ILE A 170 5.69 11.98 10.04
C ILE A 170 4.36 12.22 9.34
N GLY A 171 3.25 12.02 10.05
CA GLY A 171 1.91 12.33 9.54
C GLY A 171 1.45 11.52 8.32
N GLY A 172 1.97 10.30 8.17
CA GLY A 172 1.69 9.37 7.09
C GLY A 172 2.78 9.34 6.01
N GLU A 173 3.64 10.36 5.93
CA GLU A 173 4.78 10.39 5.03
C GLU A 173 5.95 9.60 5.61
N VAL A 174 6.54 8.72 4.81
CA VAL A 174 7.55 7.74 5.25
C VAL A 174 8.80 7.81 4.40
N ARG A 175 9.98 7.64 5.03
CA ARG A 175 11.25 7.36 4.35
C ARG A 175 12.07 6.34 5.11
N THR A 176 12.71 5.44 4.37
CA THR A 176 13.46 4.32 4.95
C THR A 176 14.93 4.36 4.57
N ARG A 177 15.77 3.74 5.39
CA ARG A 177 17.18 3.47 5.11
C ARG A 177 17.55 2.06 5.54
N SER A 178 18.32 1.39 4.70
CA SER A 178 18.82 0.02 4.88
C SER A 178 17.68 -0.97 5.16
N THR A 179 18.00 -2.11 5.77
CA THR A 179 17.07 -3.17 6.16
C THR A 179 16.83 -3.18 7.67
N LYS A 180 15.84 -3.96 8.09
CA LYS A 180 15.66 -4.38 9.48
C LYS A 180 16.82 -5.30 9.95
N PRO A 181 16.97 -5.56 11.26
CA PRO A 181 18.03 -6.41 11.79
C PRO A 181 18.05 -7.85 11.23
N ASP A 182 16.90 -8.36 10.78
CA ASP A 182 16.78 -9.68 10.17
C ASP A 182 17.14 -9.70 8.66
N GLY A 183 17.56 -8.56 8.10
CA GLY A 183 17.87 -8.39 6.68
C GLY A 183 16.66 -8.16 5.78
N SER A 184 15.44 -8.15 6.33
CA SER A 184 14.24 -7.86 5.54
C SER A 184 14.07 -6.37 5.26
N LEU A 185 13.41 -6.04 4.16
CA LEU A 185 13.04 -4.67 3.81
C LEU A 185 12.00 -4.10 4.81
N TRP A 186 11.89 -2.78 4.80
CA TRP A 186 10.86 -2.08 5.56
C TRP A 186 9.50 -2.29 4.89
N ARG A 187 8.75 -3.26 5.40
CA ARG A 187 7.36 -3.52 5.00
C ARG A 187 6.39 -2.55 5.67
N LEU A 188 5.64 -1.81 4.87
CA LEU A 188 4.63 -0.84 5.31
C LEU A 188 3.26 -1.22 4.78
N ALA A 189 2.23 -1.02 5.58
CA ALA A 189 0.84 -1.15 5.16
C ALA A 189 0.36 0.15 4.50
N ILE A 190 -0.39 0.03 3.42
CA ILE A 190 -1.16 1.11 2.82
C ILE A 190 -2.62 0.87 3.22
N GLU A 191 -3.22 1.86 3.88
CA GLU A 191 -4.60 1.80 4.35
C GLU A 191 -5.58 1.76 3.17
N VAL A 192 -6.64 0.97 3.30
CA VAL A 192 -7.79 1.08 2.41
C VAL A 192 -8.53 2.37 2.80
N PRO A 193 -9.00 3.20 1.84
CA PRO A 193 -9.66 4.47 2.12
C PRO A 193 -11.12 4.27 2.57
N ASP A 194 -11.28 3.52 3.66
CA ASP A 194 -12.50 3.32 4.43
C ASP A 194 -12.57 4.36 5.57
N ARG A 195 -13.74 4.94 5.78
CA ARG A 195 -13.98 5.94 6.82
C ARG A 195 -14.16 5.29 8.20
N ASP A 196 -14.66 4.07 8.24
CA ASP A 196 -15.02 3.37 9.48
C ASP A 196 -13.93 2.38 9.95
N SER A 197 -12.96 2.06 9.08
CA SER A 197 -11.87 1.12 9.36
C SER A 197 -10.48 1.75 9.24
N ARG A 198 -9.49 1.12 9.89
CA ARG A 198 -8.05 1.38 9.67
C ARG A 198 -7.31 0.13 9.19
N GLU A 199 -8.05 -0.87 8.67
CA GLU A 199 -7.43 -2.09 8.20
C GLU A 199 -6.56 -1.82 6.96
N GLY A 200 -5.32 -2.29 7.03
CA GLY A 200 -4.40 -2.27 5.90
C GLY A 200 -4.78 -3.37 4.91
N GLY A 201 -5.14 -2.98 3.69
CA GLY A 201 -5.46 -3.92 2.61
C GLY A 201 -4.26 -4.24 1.72
N TYR A 202 -3.21 -3.42 1.78
CA TYR A 202 -2.07 -3.50 0.88
C TYR A 202 -0.75 -3.33 1.64
N VAL A 203 0.32 -3.90 1.12
CA VAL A 203 1.68 -3.70 1.64
C VAL A 203 2.68 -3.36 0.55
N VAL A 204 3.67 -2.55 0.93
CA VAL A 204 4.81 -2.20 0.10
C VAL A 204 6.10 -2.44 0.88
N ASP A 205 7.09 -3.02 0.20
CA ASP A 205 8.44 -3.16 0.74
C ASP A 205 9.29 -2.01 0.22
N LEU A 206 9.80 -1.17 1.13
CA LEU A 206 10.65 -0.02 0.79
C LEU A 206 12.14 -0.36 0.92
N ASN A 207 12.91 0.04 -0.08
CA ASN A 207 14.36 -0.12 -0.12
C ASN A 207 15.05 1.22 -0.33
N ASN A 208 15.35 1.93 0.76
CA ASN A 208 15.95 3.28 0.72
C ASN A 208 15.10 4.29 -0.06
N GLU A 209 13.79 4.11 -0.03
CA GLU A 209 12.80 4.94 -0.73
C GLU A 209 11.87 5.61 0.27
N SER A 210 11.10 6.55 -0.26
CA SER A 210 10.04 7.27 0.40
C SER A 210 8.67 6.84 -0.12
N LEU A 211 7.66 6.95 0.74
CA LEU A 211 6.26 6.73 0.41
C LEU A 211 5.45 7.88 1.02
N ALA A 212 4.61 8.52 0.21
CA ALA A 212 3.62 9.48 0.71
C ALA A 212 2.24 9.14 0.16
N THR A 213 1.20 9.33 0.97
CA THR A 213 -0.17 8.97 0.62
C THR A 213 -1.10 10.17 0.80
N SER A 214 -1.79 10.55 -0.27
CA SER A 214 -2.86 11.54 -0.24
C SER A 214 -4.23 10.85 -0.37
N GLY A 215 -5.20 11.25 0.45
CA GLY A 215 -6.54 10.69 0.42
C GLY A 215 -7.56 11.55 1.17
N ASP A 216 -8.84 11.32 0.94
CA ASP A 216 -9.95 12.15 1.42
C ASP A 216 -10.68 11.58 2.66
N TYR A 217 -10.22 10.45 3.20
CA TYR A 217 -10.91 9.68 4.24
C TYR A 217 -10.55 10.10 5.68
N ARG A 218 -9.49 10.89 5.88
CA ARG A 218 -9.05 11.35 7.22
C ARG A 218 -9.33 12.84 7.48
N ASN A 219 -9.32 13.66 6.43
CA ASN A 219 -9.47 15.12 6.51
C ASN A 219 -10.59 15.57 5.55
N PHE A 220 -11.76 15.85 6.11
CA PHE A 220 -12.94 16.33 5.39
C PHE A 220 -13.72 17.34 6.24
N VAL A 221 -14.55 18.16 5.59
CA VAL A 221 -15.57 18.97 6.28
C VAL A 221 -16.96 18.51 5.85
N GLU A 222 -17.90 18.53 6.78
CA GLU A 222 -19.31 18.30 6.49
C GLU A 222 -20.03 19.65 6.45
N ILE A 223 -20.67 19.96 5.32
CA ILE A 223 -21.47 21.18 5.16
C ILE A 223 -22.84 20.74 4.65
N ASN A 224 -23.90 21.02 5.43
CA ASN A 224 -25.29 20.65 5.10
C ASN A 224 -25.49 19.14 4.80
N GLY A 225 -24.79 18.25 5.52
CA GLY A 225 -24.88 16.80 5.31
C GLY A 225 -24.10 16.27 4.10
N GLN A 226 -23.33 17.12 3.42
CA GLN A 226 -22.42 16.75 2.33
C GLN A 226 -20.96 16.81 2.80
N PHE A 227 -20.18 15.79 2.45
CA PHE A 227 -18.77 15.69 2.80
C PHE A 227 -17.89 16.26 1.69
N PHE A 228 -16.96 17.14 2.05
CA PHE A 228 -16.00 17.75 1.14
C PHE A 228 -14.57 17.37 1.53
N SER A 229 -13.78 16.93 0.55
CA SER A 229 -12.34 16.66 0.71
C SER A 229 -11.57 17.95 0.98
N HIS A 230 -10.49 17.85 1.77
CA HIS A 230 -9.55 18.96 1.99
C HIS A 230 -8.69 19.29 0.76
N THR A 231 -8.63 18.38 -0.23
CA THR A 231 -7.93 18.62 -1.49
C THR A 231 -8.77 19.54 -2.37
N ILE A 232 -8.27 20.74 -2.62
CA ILE A 232 -8.89 21.73 -3.50
C ILE A 232 -8.26 21.65 -4.88
N ASN A 233 -9.08 21.60 -5.93
CA ASN A 233 -8.62 21.79 -7.30
C ASN A 233 -8.43 23.30 -7.58
N PRO A 234 -7.20 23.79 -7.84
CA PRO A 234 -6.93 25.21 -8.05
C PRO A 234 -7.63 25.79 -9.29
N GLN A 235 -7.93 24.95 -10.30
CA GLN A 235 -8.54 25.38 -11.55
C GLN A 235 -10.04 25.65 -11.40
N THR A 236 -10.74 24.86 -10.58
CA THR A 236 -12.17 25.02 -10.32
C THR A 236 -12.43 25.89 -9.08
N GLY A 237 -11.46 25.97 -8.17
CA GLY A 237 -11.61 26.61 -6.87
C GLY A 237 -12.45 25.79 -5.88
N ARG A 238 -12.69 24.51 -6.14
CA ARG A 238 -13.57 23.63 -5.36
C ARG A 238 -12.83 22.38 -4.86
N PRO A 239 -13.31 21.73 -3.79
CA PRO A 239 -12.91 20.37 -3.43
C PRO A 239 -13.00 19.42 -4.62
N VAL A 240 -12.12 18.43 -4.66
CA VAL A 240 -12.21 17.35 -5.65
C VAL A 240 -13.48 16.52 -5.48
N GLU A 241 -14.09 16.08 -6.60
CA GLU A 241 -15.38 15.39 -6.64
C GLU A 241 -15.30 13.95 -7.24
N HIS A 242 -14.10 13.45 -7.50
CA HIS A 242 -13.88 12.12 -8.09
C HIS A 242 -13.89 11.00 -7.05
N THR A 243 -13.92 9.75 -7.52
CA THR A 243 -14.01 8.53 -6.68
C THR A 243 -12.68 8.02 -6.12
N LEU A 244 -11.54 8.65 -6.45
CA LEU A 244 -10.24 8.29 -5.90
C LEU A 244 -10.25 8.44 -4.37
N GLY A 245 -10.09 7.33 -3.65
CA GLY A 245 -10.06 7.33 -2.19
C GLY A 245 -8.67 7.59 -1.62
N SER A 246 -7.63 7.06 -2.28
CA SER A 246 -6.25 7.42 -1.97
C SER A 246 -5.32 7.19 -3.14
N VAL A 247 -4.21 7.93 -3.14
CA VAL A 247 -3.05 7.69 -4.00
C VAL A 247 -1.79 7.68 -3.16
N SER A 248 -0.96 6.66 -3.36
CA SER A 248 0.35 6.50 -2.72
C SER A 248 1.45 6.62 -3.77
N VAL A 249 2.47 7.45 -3.49
CA VAL A 249 3.58 7.71 -4.41
C VAL A 249 4.89 7.25 -3.77
N LEU A 250 5.65 6.49 -4.55
CA LEU A 250 7.01 6.06 -4.24
C LEU A 250 8.02 6.99 -4.94
N ALA A 251 9.00 7.50 -4.19
CA ALA A 251 10.07 8.33 -4.73
C ALA A 251 11.36 8.18 -3.92
N GLU A 252 12.48 8.71 -4.44
CA GLU A 252 13.76 8.72 -3.73
C GLU A 252 13.75 9.63 -2.50
N ASP A 253 13.12 10.80 -2.61
CA ASP A 253 12.90 11.77 -1.53
C ASP A 253 11.41 11.92 -1.20
N CYS A 254 11.12 12.20 0.07
CA CYS A 254 9.77 12.22 0.60
C CYS A 254 9.06 13.54 0.27
N MET A 255 9.79 14.66 0.19
CA MET A 255 9.30 15.95 -0.27
C MET A 255 8.63 15.85 -1.65
N THR A 256 9.28 15.17 -2.59
CA THR A 256 8.73 14.92 -3.93
C THR A 256 7.52 13.98 -3.87
N ALA A 257 7.58 12.89 -3.10
CA ALA A 257 6.46 11.96 -2.97
C ALA A 257 5.20 12.67 -2.47
N ASP A 258 5.32 13.51 -1.44
CA ASP A 258 4.22 14.24 -0.79
C ASP A 258 3.49 15.18 -1.77
N ALA A 259 4.27 16.02 -2.47
CA ALA A 259 3.73 16.94 -3.46
C ALA A 259 3.12 16.22 -4.68
N LEU A 260 3.73 15.13 -5.15
CA LEU A 260 3.19 14.34 -6.26
C LEU A 260 1.93 13.58 -5.84
N ALA A 261 1.86 13.02 -4.64
CA ALA A 261 0.65 12.38 -4.14
C ALA A 261 -0.52 13.38 -4.12
N THR A 262 -0.28 14.61 -3.67
CA THR A 262 -1.28 15.70 -3.74
C THR A 262 -1.65 16.03 -5.18
N THR A 263 -0.67 16.16 -6.08
CA THR A 263 -0.89 16.44 -7.51
C THR A 263 -1.80 15.39 -8.16
N LEU A 264 -1.49 14.12 -7.95
CA LEU A 264 -2.27 12.99 -8.47
C LEU A 264 -3.67 12.92 -7.84
N ASN A 265 -3.78 13.27 -6.57
CA ASN A 265 -5.06 13.36 -5.89
C ASN A 265 -5.93 14.51 -6.43
N VAL A 266 -5.35 15.61 -6.93
CA VAL A 266 -6.14 16.66 -7.59
C VAL A 266 -6.60 16.23 -8.99
N LEU A 267 -5.76 15.48 -9.71
CA LEU A 267 -6.07 14.98 -11.06
C LEU A 267 -7.17 13.91 -11.08
N GLY A 268 -7.30 13.13 -10.00
CA GLY A 268 -8.16 11.96 -9.96
C GLY A 268 -7.55 10.74 -10.64
N PRO A 269 -8.27 9.61 -10.72
CA PRO A 269 -7.68 8.33 -11.05
C PRO A 269 -7.22 8.22 -12.51
N GLU A 270 -8.00 8.68 -13.48
CA GLU A 270 -7.67 8.52 -14.90
C GLU A 270 -6.57 9.48 -15.35
N LEU A 271 -6.75 10.78 -15.09
CA LEU A 271 -5.75 11.79 -15.46
C LEU A 271 -4.50 11.69 -14.58
N GLY A 272 -4.65 11.27 -13.32
CA GLY A 272 -3.54 11.01 -12.41
C GLY A 272 -2.69 9.84 -12.89
N LEU A 273 -3.31 8.72 -13.28
CA LEU A 273 -2.58 7.58 -13.84
C LEU A 273 -1.83 7.98 -15.11
N GLN A 274 -2.49 8.70 -16.03
CA GLN A 274 -1.84 9.19 -17.25
C GLN A 274 -0.65 10.10 -16.94
N PHE A 275 -0.81 11.06 -16.03
CA PHE A 275 0.28 11.93 -15.60
C PHE A 275 1.43 11.13 -14.97
N ALA A 276 1.13 10.10 -14.17
CA ALA A 276 2.13 9.24 -13.57
C ALA A 276 2.92 8.45 -14.63
N GLU A 277 2.26 7.90 -15.66
CA GLU A 277 2.92 7.23 -16.77
C GLU A 277 3.83 8.19 -17.55
N ASP A 278 3.32 9.36 -17.93
CA ASP A 278 4.05 10.34 -18.76
C ASP A 278 5.29 10.90 -18.05
N ASN A 279 5.29 10.89 -16.71
CA ASN A 279 6.38 11.41 -15.88
C ASN A 279 7.15 10.31 -15.14
N HIS A 280 6.91 9.03 -15.45
CA HIS A 280 7.55 7.86 -14.84
C HIS A 280 7.44 7.80 -13.30
N ILE A 281 6.32 8.27 -12.75
CA ILE A 281 6.06 8.29 -11.30
C ILE A 281 5.54 6.93 -10.87
N ALA A 282 6.14 6.33 -9.84
CA ALA A 282 5.61 5.12 -9.21
C ALA A 282 4.44 5.48 -8.29
N ALA A 283 3.21 5.25 -8.78
CA ALA A 283 1.99 5.63 -8.09
C ALA A 283 1.01 4.46 -8.02
N PHE A 284 0.30 4.38 -6.90
CA PHE A 284 -0.74 3.39 -6.62
C PHE A 284 -2.02 4.08 -6.19
N PHE A 285 -3.10 3.79 -6.87
CA PHE A 285 -4.40 4.43 -6.72
C PHE A 285 -5.39 3.40 -6.17
N VAL A 286 -6.15 3.80 -5.16
CA VAL A 286 -7.27 3.03 -4.64
C VAL A 286 -8.55 3.84 -4.85
N VAL A 287 -9.41 3.36 -5.74
CA VAL A 287 -10.63 4.02 -6.19
C VAL A 287 -11.83 3.34 -5.54
N ARG A 288 -12.80 4.13 -5.08
CA ARG A 288 -14.06 3.61 -4.53
C ARG A 288 -14.99 3.21 -5.66
N ASN A 289 -15.58 2.03 -5.55
CA ASN A 289 -16.59 1.52 -6.48
C ASN A 289 -17.73 0.86 -5.68
N ASP A 290 -18.78 1.63 -5.41
CA ASP A 290 -19.89 1.27 -4.52
C ASP A 290 -19.38 0.75 -3.16
N ASP A 291 -19.64 -0.53 -2.84
CA ASP A 291 -19.21 -1.19 -1.59
C ASP A 291 -17.82 -1.86 -1.72
N THR A 292 -17.09 -1.60 -2.81
CA THR A 292 -15.80 -2.22 -3.12
C THR A 292 -14.72 -1.19 -3.46
N TYR A 293 -13.47 -1.64 -3.53
CA TYR A 293 -12.34 -0.84 -3.96
C TYR A 293 -11.71 -1.45 -5.21
N GLN A 294 -11.28 -0.59 -6.13
CA GLN A 294 -10.50 -0.98 -7.30
C GLN A 294 -9.12 -0.33 -7.24
N GLU A 295 -8.09 -1.15 -7.46
CA GLU A 295 -6.70 -0.70 -7.49
C GLU A 295 -6.18 -0.46 -8.92
N PHE A 296 -5.37 0.58 -9.06
CA PHE A 296 -4.59 0.87 -10.25
C PHE A 296 -3.15 1.20 -9.85
N ALA A 297 -2.19 0.82 -10.67
CA ALA A 297 -0.78 1.17 -10.48
C ALA A 297 -0.20 1.67 -11.78
N SER A 298 0.67 2.68 -11.70
CA SER A 298 1.50 3.03 -12.85
C SER A 298 2.46 1.90 -13.18
N THR A 299 2.97 1.87 -14.41
CA THR A 299 3.95 0.88 -14.88
C THR A 299 5.16 0.82 -13.94
N THR A 300 5.65 1.96 -13.46
CA THR A 300 6.79 2.04 -12.52
C THR A 300 6.47 1.44 -11.13
N ALA A 301 5.19 1.41 -10.73
CA ALA A 301 4.75 0.83 -9.46
C ALA A 301 4.29 -0.64 -9.57
N GLN A 302 4.25 -1.22 -10.77
CA GLN A 302 3.81 -2.61 -10.95
C GLN A 302 4.68 -3.59 -10.17
N GLY A 303 4.05 -4.53 -9.45
CA GLY A 303 4.73 -5.53 -8.63
C GLY A 303 5.38 -4.99 -7.35
N ARG A 304 5.25 -3.69 -7.06
CA ARG A 304 5.77 -3.08 -5.82
C ARG A 304 4.82 -3.28 -4.63
N ILE A 305 3.53 -3.45 -4.91
CA ILE A 305 2.47 -3.49 -3.90
C ILE A 305 1.77 -4.84 -3.94
N THR A 306 1.58 -5.42 -2.75
CA THR A 306 0.89 -6.70 -2.57
C THR A 306 -0.44 -6.47 -1.86
N ASN A 307 -1.52 -6.98 -2.42
CA ASN A 307 -2.82 -7.01 -1.76
C ASN A 307 -2.83 -8.12 -0.69
N LEU A 308 -3.11 -7.78 0.57
CA LEU A 308 -3.17 -8.72 1.69
C LEU A 308 -4.53 -9.42 1.83
N SER A 309 -5.58 -8.82 1.27
CA SER A 309 -6.95 -9.37 1.27
C SER A 309 -7.11 -10.48 0.23
N GLU A 310 -6.27 -10.48 -0.81
CA GLU A 310 -6.14 -11.61 -1.71
C GLU A 310 -5.43 -12.75 -0.98
N LYS A 311 -6.18 -13.80 -0.66
CA LYS A 311 -5.62 -15.09 -0.25
C LYS A 311 -4.51 -15.44 -1.26
N PRO A 312 -3.27 -15.76 -0.84
CA PRO A 312 -2.19 -16.04 -1.77
C PRO A 312 -2.69 -17.05 -2.79
N ALA A 313 -2.61 -16.72 -4.09
CA ALA A 313 -2.70 -17.73 -5.11
C ALA A 313 -1.76 -18.84 -4.67
N ALA A 314 -2.31 -20.03 -4.43
CA ALA A 314 -1.48 -21.20 -4.21
C ALA A 314 -0.41 -21.17 -5.32
N PRO A 315 0.88 -21.41 -5.00
CA PRO A 315 1.90 -21.42 -6.02
C PRO A 315 1.35 -22.24 -7.18
N GLU A 316 1.42 -21.71 -8.41
CA GLU A 316 1.05 -22.47 -9.59
C GLU A 316 1.88 -23.75 -9.51
N GLU A 317 1.28 -24.81 -8.94
CA GLU A 317 1.66 -26.15 -9.28
C GLU A 317 1.54 -26.10 -10.79
N ILE A 318 2.68 -26.26 -11.46
CA ILE A 318 2.73 -26.56 -12.87
C ILE A 318 1.76 -27.73 -12.99
N ALA A 319 0.53 -27.42 -13.36
CA ALA A 319 -0.51 -28.38 -13.58
C ALA A 319 -0.06 -29.02 -14.88
N ALA A 320 0.88 -29.95 -14.75
CA ALA A 320 1.15 -30.96 -15.72
C ALA A 320 -0.23 -31.43 -16.13
N SER A 321 -0.61 -31.08 -17.36
CA SER A 321 -1.90 -31.50 -17.90
C SER A 321 -2.09 -32.98 -17.56
N PRO A 322 -3.31 -33.45 -17.26
CA PRO A 322 -3.53 -34.86 -16.96
C PRO A 322 -2.88 -35.78 -18.02
N LEU A 323 -2.76 -35.29 -19.26
CA LEU A 323 -2.00 -35.90 -20.33
C LEU A 323 -0.48 -36.00 -20.06
N PHE A 324 0.18 -34.93 -19.60
CA PHE A 324 1.61 -34.95 -19.26
C PHE A 324 1.91 -35.92 -18.12
N THR A 325 1.11 -35.92 -17.04
CA THR A 325 1.28 -36.86 -15.93
C THR A 325 1.09 -38.30 -16.38
N VAL A 326 0.06 -38.58 -17.19
CA VAL A 326 -0.17 -39.90 -17.79
C VAL A 326 1.00 -40.32 -18.69
N LEU A 327 1.51 -39.43 -19.54
CA LEU A 327 2.63 -39.72 -20.44
C LEU A 327 3.93 -40.04 -19.70
N VAL A 328 4.26 -39.27 -18.66
CA VAL A 328 5.44 -39.53 -17.81
C VAL A 328 5.29 -40.86 -17.08
N THR A 329 4.10 -41.15 -16.56
CA THR A 329 3.83 -42.42 -15.86
C THR A 329 3.94 -43.62 -16.80
N ILE A 330 3.38 -43.53 -18.02
CA ILE A 330 3.51 -44.55 -19.06
C ILE A 330 4.99 -44.75 -19.45
N ALA A 331 5.74 -43.67 -19.66
CA ALA A 331 7.14 -43.74 -20.03
C ALA A 331 7.99 -44.41 -18.95
N ALA A 332 7.77 -44.06 -17.68
CA ALA A 332 8.44 -44.68 -16.54
C ALA A 332 8.12 -46.18 -16.43
N PHE A 333 6.85 -46.56 -16.61
CA PHE A 333 6.42 -47.96 -16.56
C PHE A 333 6.98 -48.76 -17.74
N ALA A 334 7.02 -48.18 -18.94
CA ALA A 334 7.61 -48.79 -20.12
C ALA A 334 9.11 -49.05 -19.93
N LEU A 335 9.84 -48.09 -19.36
CA LEU A 335 11.26 -48.25 -19.03
C LEU A 335 11.50 -49.35 -17.99
N ALA A 336 10.66 -49.42 -16.95
CA ALA A 336 10.75 -50.49 -15.95
C ALA A 336 10.48 -51.88 -16.57
N MET A 337 9.46 -51.99 -17.42
CA MET A 337 9.14 -53.24 -18.13
C MET A 337 10.26 -53.63 -19.12
N LEU A 338 10.86 -52.66 -19.80
CA LEU A 338 12.02 -52.91 -20.67
C LEU A 338 13.22 -53.42 -19.85
N GLY A 339 13.47 -52.82 -18.69
CA GLY A 339 14.52 -53.25 -17.76
C GLY A 339 14.30 -54.67 -17.25
N LEU A 340 13.06 -55.04 -16.93
CA LEU A 340 12.70 -56.41 -16.54
C LEU A 340 12.84 -57.41 -17.69
N ALA A 341 12.42 -57.03 -18.91
CA ALA A 341 12.54 -57.86 -20.10
C ALA A 341 14.01 -58.07 -20.50
N LEU A 342 14.83 -57.02 -20.49
CA LEU A 342 16.28 -57.13 -20.68
C LEU A 342 16.93 -57.95 -19.56
N GLY A 343 16.53 -57.73 -18.30
CA GLY A 343 17.00 -58.52 -17.17
C GLY A 343 16.71 -60.02 -17.34
N TYR A 344 15.54 -60.36 -17.87
CA TYR A 344 15.14 -61.74 -18.19
C TYR A 344 15.93 -62.34 -19.35
N LEU A 345 16.16 -61.56 -20.42
CA LEU A 345 16.94 -62.01 -21.57
C LEU A 345 18.43 -62.20 -21.24
N ILE A 346 18.98 -61.37 -20.35
CA ILE A 346 20.39 -61.43 -19.93
C ILE A 346 20.62 -62.55 -18.90
N LYS A 347 19.67 -62.79 -17.98
CA LYS A 347 19.71 -63.91 -17.03
C LYS A 347 18.71 -64.97 -17.46
N ASN A 348 19.17 -65.92 -18.27
CA ASN A 348 18.43 -67.09 -18.74
C ASN A 348 18.02 -68.04 -17.58
N ARG A 349 17.13 -67.61 -16.69
CA ARG A 349 16.59 -68.36 -15.56
C ARG A 349 15.08 -68.10 -15.41
N LEU A 350 14.31 -69.18 -15.47
CA LEU A 350 12.87 -69.18 -15.17
C LEU A 350 12.63 -68.69 -13.73
N LEU A 351 11.77 -67.67 -13.59
CA LEU A 351 11.25 -67.22 -12.31
C LEU A 351 10.34 -68.31 -11.73
N LYS A 352 10.83 -69.04 -10.71
CA LYS A 352 9.99 -69.86 -9.84
C LYS A 352 9.36 -68.97 -8.76
N GLY A 353 8.02 -68.95 -8.74
CA GLY A 353 7.23 -68.76 -7.52
C GLY A 353 7.08 -67.32 -7.00
N THR A 354 6.04 -66.63 -7.46
CA THR A 354 5.51 -65.40 -6.88
C THR A 354 4.86 -65.69 -5.53
N CYS A 355 5.63 -65.58 -4.45
CA CYS A 355 5.18 -65.32 -3.06
C CYS A 355 6.40 -65.05 -2.14
N GLY A 356 7.33 -64.19 -2.57
CA GLY A 356 8.33 -63.53 -1.71
C GLY A 356 9.16 -64.41 -0.76
N GLY A 357 9.32 -65.71 -1.01
CA GLY A 357 10.03 -66.63 -0.11
C GLY A 357 9.31 -66.99 1.20
N LEU A 358 8.05 -66.59 1.39
CA LEU A 358 7.29 -66.84 2.62
C LEU A 358 6.56 -68.20 2.66
N GLN A 359 6.59 -68.97 1.56
CA GLN A 359 5.96 -70.30 1.50
C GLN A 359 6.55 -71.32 2.47
N ASN A 360 7.78 -71.11 2.97
CA ASN A 360 8.44 -72.05 3.89
C ASN A 360 8.17 -71.74 5.37
N PHE A 361 7.43 -70.68 5.70
CA PHE A 361 7.01 -70.38 7.07
C PHE A 361 5.62 -70.97 7.31
N HIS A 362 5.59 -72.09 8.02
CA HIS A 362 4.38 -72.76 8.48
C HIS A 362 4.09 -72.44 9.94
N GLY A 363 2.83 -72.14 10.25
CA GLY A 363 2.34 -72.09 11.62
C GLY A 363 2.28 -73.50 12.24
N GLN A 364 2.02 -73.58 13.55
CA GLN A 364 1.87 -74.87 14.26
C GLN A 364 0.70 -75.73 13.75
N ASP A 365 -0.18 -75.17 12.93
CA ASP A 365 -1.30 -75.82 12.25
C ASP A 365 -0.96 -76.31 10.82
N GLY A 366 0.30 -76.16 10.38
CA GLY A 366 0.79 -76.62 9.08
C GLY A 366 0.42 -75.75 7.88
N LYS A 367 -0.34 -74.66 8.09
CA LYS A 367 -0.74 -73.75 7.01
C LYS A 367 0.34 -72.71 6.74
N SER A 368 0.52 -72.36 5.47
CA SER A 368 1.49 -71.33 5.08
C SER A 368 0.95 -69.94 5.38
N ALA A 369 1.83 -68.99 5.69
CA ALA A 369 1.43 -67.59 5.95
C ALA A 369 0.64 -66.95 4.78
N CYS A 370 0.80 -67.43 3.56
CA CYS A 370 0.03 -66.96 2.40
C CYS A 370 -1.45 -67.37 2.42
N GLU A 371 -1.80 -68.50 3.04
CA GLU A 371 -3.20 -68.96 3.10
C GLU A 371 -4.07 -68.07 4.00
N LEU A 372 -3.46 -67.40 4.98
CA LEU A 372 -4.13 -66.50 5.93
C LEU A 372 -4.57 -65.17 5.31
N CYS A 373 -3.97 -64.74 4.20
CA CYS A 373 -4.37 -63.51 3.50
C CYS A 373 -5.47 -63.75 2.46
N ALA A 374 -5.70 -64.99 2.03
CA ALA A 374 -6.65 -65.32 0.96
C ALA A 374 -8.06 -65.67 1.46
N LYS A 375 -8.26 -65.83 2.78
CA LYS A 375 -9.58 -66.08 3.37
C LYS A 375 -9.87 -65.06 4.49
N PRO A 376 -10.92 -64.25 4.38
CA PRO A 376 -11.32 -63.37 5.48
C PRO A 376 -11.73 -64.22 6.69
N ARG A 377 -11.34 -63.81 7.90
CA ARG A 377 -11.82 -64.40 9.16
C ARG A 377 -13.33 -64.19 9.30
N GLU A 378 -14.03 -65.07 10.04
CA GLU A 378 -15.48 -64.97 10.30
C GLU A 378 -15.89 -63.58 10.82
N GLU A 379 -15.03 -62.94 11.62
CA GLU A 379 -15.20 -61.58 12.14
C GLU A 379 -15.36 -60.51 11.03
N CYS A 380 -14.74 -60.71 9.86
CA CYS A 380 -14.90 -59.81 8.70
C CYS A 380 -16.20 -60.06 7.93
N GLN A 381 -16.78 -61.26 7.98
CA GLN A 381 -18.08 -61.53 7.37
C GLN A 381 -19.20 -60.87 8.19
N GLU A 382 -19.13 -61.02 9.52
CA GLU A 382 -20.11 -60.43 10.43
C GLU A 382 -20.17 -58.89 10.32
N PHE A 383 -19.01 -58.24 10.11
CA PHE A 383 -18.94 -56.80 9.89
C PHE A 383 -19.51 -56.38 8.53
N ARG A 384 -19.28 -57.17 7.46
CA ARG A 384 -19.85 -56.88 6.13
C ARG A 384 -21.36 -57.07 6.10
N ASP A 385 -21.87 -58.08 6.81
CA ASP A 385 -23.30 -58.34 6.91
C ASP A 385 -24.01 -57.20 7.66
N ARG A 386 -23.41 -56.67 8.75
CA ARG A 386 -23.91 -55.48 9.43
C ARG A 386 -23.93 -54.23 8.54
N LEU A 387 -22.88 -54.01 7.75
CA LEU A 387 -22.84 -52.88 6.82
C LEU A 387 -23.92 -52.99 5.72
N ALA A 388 -24.19 -54.19 5.23
CA ALA A 388 -25.27 -54.42 4.25
C ALA A 388 -26.66 -54.19 4.87
N GLN A 389 -26.86 -54.57 6.14
CA GLN A 389 -28.11 -54.37 6.86
C GLN A 389 -28.40 -52.88 7.12
N MET A 390 -27.38 -52.11 7.52
CA MET A 390 -27.49 -50.67 7.73
C MET A 390 -27.76 -49.89 6.43
N ALA A 391 -27.24 -50.35 5.29
CA ALA A 391 -27.52 -49.73 4.00
C ALA A 391 -28.98 -49.95 3.57
N ALA A 392 -29.53 -51.14 3.80
CA ALA A 392 -30.92 -51.47 3.47
C ALA A 392 -31.95 -50.70 4.33
N GLU A 393 -31.65 -50.44 5.60
CA GLU A 393 -32.53 -49.64 6.49
C GLU A 393 -32.55 -48.14 6.12
N SER A 394 -31.54 -47.65 5.40
CA SER A 394 -31.46 -46.23 4.98
C SER A 394 -32.23 -45.92 3.70
N GLU A 395 -32.57 -46.93 2.89
CA GLU A 395 -33.33 -46.77 1.63
C GLU A 395 -34.86 -46.93 1.83
N ASP A 396 -35.32 -47.49 2.95
CA ASP A 396 -36.75 -47.74 3.23
C ASP A 396 -37.45 -46.58 3.97
N ASN A 397 -36.74 -45.49 4.27
CA ASN A 397 -37.26 -44.30 4.97
C ASN A 397 -37.45 -43.08 4.06
N SER A 398 -37.45 -43.28 2.74
CA SER A 398 -37.72 -42.23 1.76
C SER A 398 -38.89 -42.58 0.85
N GLU A 399 -40.12 -42.41 1.35
CA GLU A 399 -41.29 -42.17 0.50
C GLU A 399 -42.02 -40.88 0.91
N PRO A 400 -42.69 -40.20 -0.05
CA PRO A 400 -42.93 -38.77 0.00
C PRO A 400 -44.36 -38.44 0.44
N GLU A 401 -44.52 -37.52 1.39
CA GLU A 401 -45.84 -36.97 1.73
C GLU A 401 -46.07 -35.57 1.14
N GLN A 402 -47.27 -35.45 0.59
CA GLN A 402 -47.78 -34.43 -0.32
C GLN A 402 -48.20 -33.13 0.38
N SER A 403 -48.35 -32.12 -0.48
CA SER A 403 -49.16 -30.90 -0.39
C SER A 403 -50.20 -30.80 0.74
N ASP A 404 -50.27 -29.64 1.39
CA ASP A 404 -51.48 -28.78 1.38
C ASP A 404 -51.21 -27.40 2.02
N GLU A 405 -51.48 -26.35 1.24
CA GLU A 405 -51.90 -25.02 1.72
C GLU A 405 -53.31 -25.15 2.35
N PRO A 406 -53.73 -24.32 3.35
CA PRO A 406 -54.12 -22.94 3.02
C PRO A 406 -54.01 -21.87 4.14
N GLY A 407 -53.82 -20.62 3.70
CA GLY A 407 -54.52 -19.40 4.14
C GLY A 407 -54.68 -19.05 5.62
N ALA A 408 -54.03 -17.96 6.03
CA ALA A 408 -54.63 -16.84 6.78
C ALA A 408 -53.75 -15.58 6.64
#